data_AF-A0A139NSA1-F1
#
_entry.id   AF-A0A139NSA1-F1
#
_cell.length_a   1.000
_cell.length_b   1.000
_cell.length_c   1.000
_cell.angle_alpha   90.00
_cell.angle_beta   90.00
_cell.angle_gamma   90.00
#
_symmetry.space_group_name_H-M   'P 1'
#
loop_
_entity.id
_entity.type
_entity.pdbx_description
1 polymer ?
#
loop_
_entity_poly.entity_id
_entity_poly.type
_entity_poly.pdbx_seq_one_letter_code
_entity_poly.pdbx_strand_id
1 'polypeptide(L)'
;MDEVVDQVDVLMLLRVQHERHESGTYFSREDYHALYGLTEQRYQKLQEKAIVMHPAPVNRDVEIADSLVEAPKSRIVTQMQNGVFVRMAILEAILRGRKEE
;
A
#
# COMPACT_ATOMS: atom_id res chain seq x y z
N MET A 1 11.13 9.07 -4.42
CA MET A 1 10.77 8.40 -3.15
C MET A 1 11.69 8.84 -2.02
N ASP A 2 13.00 8.64 -2.16
CA ASP A 2 13.97 8.96 -1.09
C ASP A 2 13.98 10.43 -0.64
N GLU A 3 13.65 11.35 -1.53
CA GLU A 3 13.63 12.80 -1.25
C GLU A 3 12.49 13.26 -0.35
N VAL A 4 11.43 12.46 -0.21
CA VAL A 4 10.19 12.87 0.47
C VAL A 4 9.71 11.87 1.53
N VAL A 5 10.36 10.70 1.65
CA VAL A 5 9.91 9.62 2.55
C VAL A 5 9.91 10.04 4.04
N ASP A 6 10.72 11.02 4.40
CA ASP A 6 10.80 11.60 5.76
C ASP A 6 9.76 12.71 6.02
N GLN A 7 8.99 13.09 4.99
CA GLN A 7 8.03 14.20 5.04
C GLN A 7 6.57 13.74 4.93
N VAL A 8 6.32 12.46 4.66
CA VAL A 8 4.96 11.94 4.44
C VAL A 8 4.33 11.40 5.72
N ASP A 9 3.05 11.70 5.91
CA ASP A 9 2.21 11.08 6.95
C ASP A 9 1.66 9.71 6.53
N VAL A 10 1.43 9.53 5.22
CA VAL A 10 0.87 8.29 4.66
C VAL A 10 1.66 7.89 3.43
N LEU A 11 2.28 6.72 3.47
CA LEU A 11 2.91 6.11 2.31
C LEU A 11 2.01 5.00 1.75
N MET A 12 1.33 5.28 0.65
CA MET A 12 0.48 4.31 -0.04
C MET A 12 1.24 3.66 -1.19
N LEU A 13 1.54 2.38 -1.03
CA LEU A 13 2.19 1.56 -2.04
C LEU A 13 1.15 0.89 -2.93
N LEU A 14 1.56 0.56 -4.15
CA LEU A 14 0.74 -0.15 -5.13
C LEU A 14 1.46 -1.40 -5.62
N ARG A 15 0.65 -2.38 -6.04
CA ARG A 15 1.16 -3.62 -6.61
C ARG A 15 1.77 -3.37 -7.98
N VAL A 16 2.99 -3.83 -8.20
CA VAL A 16 3.57 -3.85 -9.55
C VAL A 16 2.84 -4.91 -10.39
N GLN A 17 2.19 -4.47 -11.47
CA GLN A 17 1.40 -5.31 -12.37
C GLN A 17 2.19 -5.68 -13.63
N HIS A 18 3.19 -6.57 -13.47
CA HIS A 18 4.01 -7.04 -14.60
C HIS A 18 3.17 -7.60 -15.76
N GLU A 19 2.01 -8.18 -15.46
CA GLU A 19 1.10 -8.75 -16.45
C GLU A 19 0.42 -7.71 -17.36
N ARG A 20 0.54 -6.42 -17.04
CA ARG A 20 -0.12 -5.33 -17.79
C ARG A 20 0.85 -4.43 -18.55
N HIS A 21 2.15 -4.65 -18.40
CA HIS A 21 3.16 -3.88 -19.13
C HIS A 21 3.35 -4.48 -20.52
N GLU A 22 3.49 -3.63 -21.55
CA GLU A 22 3.84 -4.10 -22.90
C GLU A 22 5.18 -4.84 -22.87
N SER A 23 5.28 -5.87 -23.70
CA SER A 23 6.45 -6.74 -23.80
C SER A 23 7.68 -5.95 -24.25
N GLY A 24 8.46 -5.43 -23.29
CA GLY A 24 9.70 -4.69 -23.60
C GLY A 24 10.43 -4.09 -22.39
N THR A 25 9.72 -3.73 -21.31
CA THR A 25 10.35 -3.26 -20.07
C THR A 25 10.63 -4.43 -19.12
N TYR A 26 11.80 -5.05 -19.28
CA TYR A 26 12.36 -5.96 -18.28
C TYR A 26 12.88 -5.13 -17.10
N PHE A 27 12.05 -4.92 -16.09
CA PHE A 27 12.55 -4.55 -14.76
C PHE A 27 12.70 -5.83 -13.95
N SER A 28 13.90 -6.09 -13.45
CA SER A 28 14.08 -7.12 -12.43
C SER A 28 13.33 -6.69 -11.16
N ARG A 29 12.84 -7.66 -10.39
CA ARG A 29 12.12 -7.38 -9.15
C ARG A 29 13.04 -6.68 -8.16
N GLU A 30 14.29 -7.12 -8.15
CA GLU A 30 15.38 -6.63 -7.31
C GLU A 30 15.71 -5.17 -7.62
N ASP A 31 15.84 -4.81 -8.90
CA ASP A 31 16.10 -3.43 -9.32
C ASP A 31 14.91 -2.52 -8.98
N TYR A 32 13.69 -3.00 -9.21
CA TYR A 32 12.50 -2.24 -8.82
C TYR A 32 12.46 -2.01 -7.31
N HIS A 33 12.75 -3.03 -6.52
CA HIS A 33 12.76 -2.93 -5.07
C HIS A 33 13.79 -1.91 -4.57
N ALA A 34 15.01 -1.96 -5.12
CA ALA A 34 16.07 -1.02 -4.79
C ALA A 34 15.72 0.42 -5.19
N LEU A 35 15.18 0.63 -6.40
CA LEU A 35 14.94 1.97 -6.93
C LEU A 35 13.65 2.61 -6.40
N TYR A 36 12.58 1.83 -6.28
CA TYR A 36 11.22 2.34 -6.06
C TYR A 36 10.47 1.67 -4.90
N GLY A 37 10.93 0.52 -4.42
CA GLY A 37 10.27 -0.19 -3.32
C GLY A 37 10.48 0.45 -1.94
N LEU A 38 9.60 0.12 -0.99
CA LEU A 38 9.82 0.42 0.42
C LEU A 38 10.80 -0.58 1.03
N THR A 39 12.06 -0.15 1.15
CA THR A 39 13.14 -0.88 1.82
C THR A 39 13.15 -0.58 3.33
N GLU A 40 13.87 -1.38 4.12
CA GLU A 40 14.04 -1.13 5.56
C GLU A 40 14.67 0.24 5.85
N GLN A 41 15.65 0.66 5.04
CA GLN A 41 16.30 1.97 5.17
C GLN A 41 15.31 3.11 4.94
N ARG A 42 14.43 2.98 3.94
CA ARG A 42 13.37 3.96 3.67
C ARG A 42 12.31 3.97 4.77
N TYR A 43 11.94 2.81 5.29
CA TYR A 43 10.99 2.68 6.39
C TYR A 43 11.48 3.35 7.69
N GLN A 44 12.77 3.24 8.00
CA GLN A 44 13.37 3.87 9.18
C GLN A 44 13.33 5.41 9.11
N LYS A 45 13.31 5.99 7.89
CA LYS A 45 13.20 7.43 7.69
C LYS A 45 11.78 7.98 7.84
N LEU A 46 10.76 7.12 7.80
CA LEU A 46 9.37 7.56 7.97
C LEU A 46 9.20 8.26 9.31
N GLN A 47 8.39 9.31 9.33
CA GLN A 47 8.03 10.01 10.57
C GLN A 47 7.41 9.04 11.58
N GLU A 48 7.50 9.37 12.87
CA GLU A 48 7.02 8.50 13.95
C GLU A 48 5.54 8.11 13.79
N LYS A 49 4.71 9.09 13.39
CA LYS A 49 3.27 8.93 13.19
C LYS A 49 2.88 8.47 11.79
N ALA A 50 3.83 8.33 10.87
CA ALA A 50 3.53 7.95 9.51
C ALA A 50 3.02 6.51 9.44
N ILE A 51 2.13 6.23 8.50
CA ILE A 51 1.59 4.90 8.25
C ILE A 51 1.88 4.41 6.83
N VAL A 52 2.00 3.10 6.69
CA VAL A 52 2.17 2.42 5.38
C VAL A 52 0.86 1.72 5.02
N MET A 53 0.40 1.94 3.79
CA MET A 53 -0.84 1.38 3.25
C MET A 53 -0.57 0.67 1.92
N HIS A 54 -1.36 -0.36 1.62
CA HIS A 54 -1.31 -1.07 0.33
C HIS A 54 -2.67 -1.77 0.07
N PRO A 55 -3.25 -1.67 -1.13
CA PRO A 55 -4.59 -2.22 -1.43
C PRO A 55 -4.65 -3.75 -1.54
N ALA A 56 -3.49 -4.42 -1.62
CA ALA A 56 -3.31 -5.86 -1.79
C ALA A 56 -3.81 -6.39 -3.17
N PRO A 57 -3.36 -7.59 -3.63
CA PRO A 57 -2.31 -8.43 -3.05
C PRO A 57 -0.93 -7.78 -3.15
N VAL A 58 -0.07 -8.03 -2.17
CA VAL A 58 1.31 -7.52 -2.10
C VAL A 58 2.25 -8.48 -2.83
N ASN A 59 3.15 -7.95 -3.67
CA ASN A 59 4.34 -8.66 -4.11
C ASN A 59 5.49 -8.34 -3.14
N ARG A 60 5.79 -9.32 -2.27
CA ARG A 60 6.87 -9.25 -1.29
C ARG A 60 8.22 -9.12 -2.02
N ASP A 61 9.09 -8.28 -1.47
CA ASP A 61 10.42 -7.94 -2.00
C ASP A 61 10.40 -7.31 -3.41
N VAL A 62 9.27 -6.69 -3.79
CA VAL A 62 9.14 -5.85 -4.99
C VAL A 62 8.76 -4.44 -4.56
N GLU A 63 7.48 -4.13 -4.34
CA GLU A 63 7.08 -2.81 -3.86
C GLU A 63 7.33 -2.59 -2.36
N ILE A 64 7.47 -3.64 -1.56
CA ILE A 64 7.70 -3.58 -0.11
C ILE A 64 8.55 -4.76 0.34
N ALA A 65 9.50 -4.51 1.24
CA ALA A 65 10.29 -5.58 1.84
C ALA A 65 9.38 -6.50 2.66
N ASP A 66 9.62 -7.81 2.57
CA ASP A 66 8.79 -8.83 3.24
C ASP A 66 8.57 -8.55 4.73
N SER A 67 9.64 -8.14 5.42
CA SER A 67 9.67 -7.81 6.85
C SER A 67 8.76 -6.63 7.23
N LEU A 68 8.37 -5.79 6.27
CA LEU A 68 7.63 -4.55 6.52
C LEU A 68 6.11 -4.67 6.35
N VAL A 69 5.62 -5.78 5.79
CA VAL A 69 4.18 -5.99 5.52
C VAL A 69 3.36 -5.91 6.81
N GLU A 70 3.89 -6.43 7.92
CA GLU A 70 3.24 -6.44 9.24
C GLU A 70 4.00 -5.59 10.27
N ALA A 71 4.89 -4.70 9.82
CA ALA A 71 5.63 -3.83 10.72
C ALA A 71 4.70 -2.84 11.48
N PRO A 72 5.14 -2.26 12.61
CA PRO A 72 4.28 -1.44 13.46
C PRO A 72 3.55 -0.27 12.78
N LYS A 73 4.17 0.35 11.76
CA LYS A 73 3.55 1.44 10.98
C LYS A 73 2.65 0.94 9.84
N SER A 74 2.61 -0.36 9.56
CA SER A 74 1.76 -0.94 8.52
C SER A 74 0.29 -0.93 8.93
N ARG A 75 -0.58 -0.58 7.98
CA ARG A 75 -2.05 -0.66 8.10
C ARG A 75 -2.66 -1.54 7.01
N ILE A 76 -1.85 -2.36 6.33
CA ILE A 76 -2.32 -3.22 5.23
C ILE A 76 -3.41 -4.19 5.71
N VAL A 77 -3.17 -4.92 6.81
CA VAL A 77 -4.17 -5.83 7.39
C VAL A 77 -5.39 -5.06 7.93
N THR A 78 -5.16 -3.90 8.56
CA THR A 78 -6.24 -3.03 9.04
C THR A 78 -7.13 -2.54 7.89
N GLN A 79 -6.57 -2.23 6.71
CA GLN A 79 -7.36 -1.86 5.52
C GLN A 79 -8.30 -3.00 5.09
N MET A 80 -7.84 -4.25 5.14
CA MET A 80 -8.67 -5.41 4.80
C MET A 80 -9.86 -5.53 5.76
N GLN A 81 -9.61 -5.39 7.07
CA GLN A 81 -10.64 -5.38 8.11
C GLN A 81 -11.63 -4.23 7.91
N ASN A 82 -11.13 -3.01 7.72
CA ASN A 82 -11.95 -1.83 7.46
C ASN A 82 -12.82 -1.99 6.21
N GLY A 83 -12.32 -2.69 5.19
CA GLY A 83 -13.07 -2.99 3.98
C GLY A 83 -14.34 -3.80 4.23
N VAL A 84 -14.41 -4.61 5.30
CA VAL A 84 -15.65 -5.33 5.66
C VAL A 84 -16.72 -4.32 6.11
N PHE A 85 -16.37 -3.46 7.06
CA PHE A 85 -17.30 -2.48 7.64
C PHE A 85 -17.73 -1.43 6.63
N VAL A 86 -16.81 -0.95 5.79
CA VAL A 86 -17.13 -0.01 4.71
C VAL A 86 -18.14 -0.62 3.74
N ARG A 87 -17.97 -1.89 3.34
CA ARG A 87 -18.92 -2.58 2.47
C ARG A 87 -20.28 -2.79 3.14
N MET A 88 -20.31 -3.14 4.43
CA MET A 88 -21.56 -3.23 5.19
C MET A 88 -22.31 -1.89 5.20
N ALA A 89 -21.61 -0.79 5.48
CA ALA A 89 -22.18 0.55 5.46
C ALA A 89 -22.71 0.95 4.07
N ILE A 90 -21.95 0.65 3.01
CA ILE A 90 -22.39 0.90 1.62
C ILE A 90 -23.66 0.09 1.31
N LEU A 91 -23.70 -1.19 1.66
CA LEU A 91 -24.88 -2.04 1.43
C LEU A 91 -26.10 -1.55 2.21
N GLU A 92 -25.92 -1.16 3.47
CA GLU A 92 -26.99 -0.60 4.29
C GLU A 92 -27.54 0.69 3.67
N ALA A 93 -26.67 1.60 3.23
CA ALA A 93 -27.06 2.87 2.62
C ALA A 93 -27.82 2.66 1.30
N ILE A 94 -27.43 1.66 0.50
CA ILE A 94 -28.14 1.30 -0.73
C ILE A 94 -29.52 0.71 -0.41
N LEU A 95 -29.60 -0.21 0.55
CA LEU A 95 -30.85 -0.91 0.90
C LEU A 95 -31.89 -0.01 1.59
N ARG A 96 -31.45 0.99 2.36
CA ARG A 96 -32.35 1.96 3.00
C ARG A 96 -32.89 3.00 2.03
N GLY A 97 -32.37 3.04 0.80
CA GLY A 97 -32.53 4.14 -0.13
C GLY A 97 -31.79 5.37 0.42
N ARG A 98 -30.96 6.03 -0.40
CA ARG A 98 -30.45 7.35 -0.01
C ARG A 98 -31.66 8.23 0.29
N LYS A 99 -31.93 8.51 1.56
CA LYS A 99 -32.64 9.74 1.90
C LYS A 99 -31.63 10.83 1.58
N GLU A 100 -31.89 11.55 0.49
CA GLU A 100 -31.26 12.84 0.25
C GLU A 100 -31.56 13.69 1.50
N GLU A 101 -30.53 13.98 2.28
CA GLU A 101 -30.55 15.10 3.23
C GLU A 101 -30.33 16.41 2.47
#